data_AF-A0A0F9T137-F1
#
_entry.id   AF-A0A0F9T137-F1
#
_cell.length_a   1.000
_cell.length_b   1.000
_cell.length_c   1.000
_cell.angle_alpha   90.00
_cell.angle_beta   90.00
_cell.angle_gamma   90.00
#
_symmetry.space_group_name_H-M   'P 1'
#
loop_
_entity.id
_entity.type
_entity.pdbx_description
1 polymer ?
#
loop_
_entity_poly.entity_id
_entity_poly.type
_entity_poly.pdbx_seq_one_letter_code
_entity_poly.pdbx_strand_id
1 'polypeptide(L)'
;MPTEKEIKANHKEVHDNLTEDYYKNKLMSQEDFDYLHGQNWNDMEAELLAEGNIKPPEPVRDLGAEIDEIKGKLNLLISLNAQSQEKD
;
A
#
# COMPACT_ATOMS: atom_id res chain seq x y z
N MET A 1 21.67 2.36 9.93
CA MET A 1 20.60 2.15 8.94
C MET A 1 21.11 1.07 8.01
N PRO A 2 20.56 -0.15 8.08
CA PRO A 2 20.89 -1.20 7.12
C PRO A 2 20.59 -0.74 5.69
N THR A 3 21.44 -1.16 4.77
CA THR A 3 21.25 -0.88 3.34
C THR A 3 20.13 -1.72 2.77
N GLU A 4 19.51 -1.27 1.67
CA GLU A 4 18.54 -2.07 0.90
C GLU A 4 19.06 -3.49 0.63
N LYS A 5 20.35 -3.63 0.31
CA LYS A 5 20.98 -4.92 0.02
C LYS A 5 21.01 -5.84 1.25
N GLU A 6 21.30 -5.30 2.43
CA GLU A 6 21.35 -6.06 3.67
C GLU A 6 19.95 -6.53 4.08
N ILE A 7 18.95 -5.63 4.00
CA ILE A 7 17.55 -5.96 4.29
C ILE A 7 17.08 -7.11 3.37
N LYS A 8 17.28 -6.96 2.05
CA LYS A 8 16.90 -8.01 1.07
C LYS A 8 17.65 -9.32 1.29
N ALA A 9 18.92 -9.28 1.69
CA ALA A 9 19.69 -10.49 1.96
C ALA A 9 19.14 -11.25 3.17
N ASN A 10 18.82 -10.55 4.26
CA ASN A 10 18.25 -11.16 5.46
C ASN A 10 16.89 -11.81 5.18
N HIS A 11 15.98 -11.09 4.52
CA HIS A 11 14.65 -11.62 4.19
C HIS A 11 14.69 -12.74 3.16
N LYS A 12 15.71 -12.77 2.28
CA LYS A 12 15.96 -13.90 1.38
C LYS A 12 16.35 -15.16 2.15
N GLU A 13 17.20 -15.05 3.17
CA GLU A 13 17.58 -16.20 4.00
C GLU A 13 16.36 -16.80 4.71
N VAL A 14 15.50 -15.96 5.29
CA VAL A 14 14.23 -16.39 5.91
C VAL A 14 13.33 -17.08 4.88
N HIS A 15 13.15 -16.47 3.70
CA HIS A 15 12.39 -17.04 2.59
C HIS A 15 12.88 -18.44 2.20
N ASP A 16 14.20 -18.60 2.04
CA ASP A 16 14.80 -19.86 1.60
C ASP A 16 14.63 -20.95 2.66
N ASN A 17 14.79 -20.61 3.94
CA ASN A 17 14.55 -21.54 5.05
C ASN A 17 13.08 -21.99 5.10
N LEU A 18 12.12 -21.07 5.01
CA LEU A 18 10.69 -21.40 4.96
C LEU A 18 10.36 -22.31 3.75
N THR A 19 10.94 -22.01 2.60
CA THR A 19 10.77 -22.77 1.35
C THR A 19 11.33 -24.18 1.51
N GLU A 20 12.53 -24.33 2.10
CA GLU A 20 13.13 -25.64 2.36
C GLU A 20 12.29 -26.45 3.36
N ASP A 21 11.86 -25.83 4.45
CA ASP A 21 11.07 -26.50 5.49
C ASP A 21 9.73 -27.00 4.96
N TYR A 22 9.06 -26.22 4.11
CA TYR A 22 7.78 -26.61 3.51
C TYR A 22 7.93 -27.62 2.36
N TYR A 23 8.79 -27.35 1.38
CA TYR A 23 8.84 -28.19 0.17
C TYR A 23 9.69 -29.44 0.34
N LYS A 24 10.83 -29.35 1.04
CA LYS A 24 11.79 -30.44 1.15
C LYS A 24 11.59 -31.24 2.43
N ASN A 25 11.50 -30.55 3.57
CA ASN A 25 11.47 -31.22 4.88
C ASN A 25 10.05 -31.57 5.35
N LYS A 26 9.01 -30.97 4.75
CA LYS A 26 7.60 -31.17 5.10
C LYS A 26 7.30 -30.90 6.58
N LEU A 27 7.96 -29.87 7.15
CA LEU A 27 7.91 -29.58 8.59
C LEU A 27 6.75 -28.68 9.01
N MET A 28 6.01 -28.12 8.06
CA MET A 28 4.89 -27.22 8.33
C MET A 28 3.71 -27.48 7.38
N SER A 29 2.53 -27.02 7.81
CA SER A 29 1.34 -27.06 6.97
C SER A 29 1.44 -26.02 5.83
N GLN A 30 0.59 -26.17 4.81
CA GLN A 30 0.50 -25.16 3.75
C GLN A 30 0.01 -23.81 4.29
N GLU A 31 -0.95 -23.83 5.22
CA GLU A 31 -1.50 -22.61 5.82
C GLU A 31 -0.41 -21.84 6.58
N ASP A 32 0.42 -22.53 7.36
CA ASP A 32 1.54 -21.93 8.07
C ASP A 32 2.59 -21.39 7.10
N PHE A 33 2.91 -22.14 6.05
CA PHE A 33 3.85 -21.70 5.01
C PHE A 33 3.36 -20.43 4.31
N ASP A 34 2.12 -20.43 3.81
CA ASP A 34 1.54 -19.30 3.08
C ASP A 34 1.49 -18.05 3.97
N TYR A 35 1.15 -18.21 5.26
CA TYR A 35 1.14 -17.12 6.23
C TYR A 35 2.54 -16.56 6.49
N LEU A 36 3.51 -17.40 6.87
CA LEU A 36 4.86 -16.97 7.24
C LEU A 36 5.62 -16.41 6.03
N HIS A 37 5.46 -17.03 4.87
CA HIS A 37 6.09 -16.59 3.63
C HIS A 37 5.54 -15.23 3.19
N GLY A 38 4.22 -15.04 3.24
CA GLY A 38 3.58 -13.75 2.98
C GLY A 38 4.01 -12.67 3.98
N GLN A 39 4.06 -12.99 5.27
CA GLN A 39 4.49 -12.05 6.31
C GLN A 39 5.93 -11.58 6.10
N ASN A 40 6.84 -12.48 5.74
CA ASN A 40 8.24 -12.13 5.46
C ASN A 40 8.38 -11.07 4.35
N TRP A 41 7.52 -11.10 3.33
CA TRP A 41 7.51 -10.08 2.27
C TRP A 41 6.99 -8.73 2.77
N ASN A 42 5.91 -8.74 3.57
CA ASN A 42 5.37 -7.52 4.16
C ASN A 42 6.37 -6.87 5.12
N ASP A 43 7.07 -7.67 5.93
CA ASP A 43 8.09 -7.18 6.86
C ASP A 43 9.27 -6.55 6.11
N MET A 44 9.74 -7.18 5.02
CA MET A 44 10.78 -6.63 4.16
C MET A 44 10.37 -5.28 3.57
N GLU A 45 9.15 -5.15 3.05
CA GLU A 45 8.65 -3.90 2.51
C GLU A 45 8.56 -2.81 3.60
N ALA A 46 8.05 -3.16 4.78
CA ALA A 46 7.94 -2.25 5.91
C ALA A 46 9.32 -1.73 6.36
N GLU A 47 10.34 -2.61 6.45
CA GLU A 47 11.70 -2.21 6.81
C GLU A 47 12.32 -1.31 5.73
N LEU A 48 12.13 -1.62 4.44
CA LEU A 48 12.59 -0.78 3.33
C LEU A 48 11.95 0.62 3.35
N LEU A 49 10.67 0.73 3.71
CA LEU A 49 9.98 2.00 3.89
C LEU A 49 10.52 2.78 5.10
N ALA A 50 10.69 2.10 6.24
CA ALA A 50 11.14 2.72 7.49
C ALA A 50 12.56 3.30 7.37
N GLU A 51 13.44 2.59 6.69
CA GLU A 51 14.82 3.02 6.44
C GLU A 51 14.94 4.00 5.25
N GLY A 52 13.82 4.30 4.58
CA GLY A 52 13.76 5.24 3.45
C GLY A 52 14.40 4.72 2.18
N ASN A 53 14.64 3.41 2.07
CA ASN A 53 15.16 2.77 0.87
C ASN A 53 14.12 2.74 -0.26
N ILE A 54 12.83 2.66 0.07
CA ILE A 54 11.72 2.82 -0.87
C ILE A 54 10.73 3.89 -0.39
N LYS A 55 9.96 4.44 -1.31
CA LYS A 55 8.89 5.39 -0.99
C LYS A 55 7.55 4.66 -0.96
N PRO A 56 6.62 5.07 -0.08
CA PRO A 56 5.25 4.58 -0.17
C PRO A 56 4.68 4.91 -1.55
N PRO A 57 3.85 4.01 -2.14
CA PRO A 57 3.23 4.26 -3.41
C PRO A 57 2.41 5.55 -3.35
N GLU A 58 2.51 6.37 -4.41
CA GLU A 58 1.68 7.56 -4.50
C GLU A 58 0.20 7.14 -4.62
N PRO A 59 -0.71 7.81 -3.92
CA PRO A 59 -2.13 7.54 -4.07
C PRO A 59 -2.56 7.78 -5.52
N VAL A 60 -3.25 6.80 -6.11
CA VAL A 60 -3.72 6.86 -7.51
C VAL A 60 -4.69 8.03 -7.75
N ARG A 61 -5.34 8.50 -6.68
CA ARG A 61 -6.32 9.60 -6.71
C ARG A 61 -6.01 10.62 -5.64
N ASP A 62 -5.99 11.88 -6.03
CA ASP A 62 -6.01 13.00 -5.09
C ASP A 62 -7.47 13.28 -4.69
N LEU A 63 -7.93 12.54 -3.68
CA LEU A 63 -9.29 12.71 -3.16
C LEU A 63 -9.55 14.13 -2.65
N GLY A 64 -8.52 14.85 -2.22
CA GLY A 64 -8.65 16.24 -1.79
C GLY A 64 -9.03 17.15 -2.95
N ALA A 65 -8.24 17.09 -4.03
CA ALA A 65 -8.51 17.85 -5.25
C ALA A 65 -9.88 17.50 -5.85
N GLU A 66 -10.24 16.21 -5.87
CA GLU A 66 -11.54 15.77 -6.39
C GLU A 66 -12.72 16.29 -5.54
N ILE A 67 -12.58 16.29 -4.20
CA ILE A 67 -13.60 16.85 -3.31
C ILE A 67 -13.76 18.36 -3.55
N ASP A 68 -12.65 19.07 -3.72
CA ASP A 68 -12.68 20.52 -3.94
C ASP A 68 -13.31 20.87 -5.30
N GLU A 69 -13.05 20.08 -6.34
CA GLU A 69 -13.72 20.21 -7.64
C GLU A 69 -15.23 20.01 -7.51
N ILE A 70 -15.67 18.97 -6.77
CA ILE A 70 -17.08 18.67 -6.54
C ILE A 70 -17.76 19.83 -5.79
N LYS A 71 -17.13 20.37 -4.74
CA LYS A 71 -17.64 21.53 -4.00
C LYS A 71 -17.77 22.76 -4.90
N GLY A 72 -16.79 23.00 -5.78
CA GLY A 72 -16.84 24.08 -6.76
C GLY A 72 -18.04 23.97 -7.70
N LYS A 73 -18.26 22.77 -8.25
CA LYS A 73 -19.42 22.48 -9.11
C LYS A 73 -20.74 22.66 -8.37
N LEU A 74 -20.84 22.22 -7.13
CA LEU A 74 -22.04 22.35 -6.31
C LEU A 74 -22.38 23.82 -6.04
N ASN A 75 -21.40 24.64 -5.66
CA ASN A 75 -21.59 26.07 -5.41
C ASN A 75 -22.05 26.81 -6.68
N LEU A 76 -21.48 26.46 -7.84
CA LEU A 76 -21.92 26.99 -9.13
C LEU A 76 -23.39 26.64 -9.41
N LEU A 77 -23.78 25.38 -9.20
CA LEU A 77 -25.16 24.91 -9.40
C LEU A 77 -26.16 25.63 -8.49
N ILE A 78 -25.82 25.80 -7.22
CA ILE A 78 -26.64 26.56 -6.26
C ILE A 78 -26.82 28.01 -6.74
N SER A 79 -25.74 28.65 -7.20
CA SER A 79 -25.77 30.03 -7.69
C SER A 79 -26.63 30.19 -8.95
N LEU A 80 -26.54 29.24 -9.89
CA LEU A 80 -27.35 29.24 -11.11
C LEU A 80 -28.83 29.04 -10.81
N ASN A 81 -29.16 28.16 -9.85
CA ASN A 81 -30.55 27.93 -9.44
C ASN A 81 -31.14 29.18 -8.78
N ALA A 82 -30.39 29.85 -7.90
CA ALA A 82 -30.82 31.10 -7.26
C ALA A 82 -31.13 32.20 -8.29
N GLN A 83 -30.26 32.39 -9.28
CA GLN A 83 -30.47 33.38 -10.36
C GLN A 83 -31.65 33.06 -11.27
N SER A 84 -32.05 31.79 -11.36
CA SER A 84 -33.21 31.36 -12.15
C SER A 84 -34.53 31.66 -11.44
N GLN A 85 -34.54 31.68 -10.10
CA GLN A 85 -35.72 31.97 -9.29
C GLN A 85 -36.04 33.47 -9.15
N GLU A 86 -35.08 34.35 -9.43
CA GLU A 86 -35.27 35.82 -9.38
C GLU A 86 -35.80 36.42 -10.69
N LYS A 87 -35.94 35.61 -11.75
CA LYS A 87 -36.37 36.06 -13.09
C LYS A 87 -37.82 35.72 -13.44
N ASP A 88 -38.55 35.07 -12.53
CA ASP A 88 -39.98 34.77 -12.60
C ASP A 88 -40.78 35.70 -11.68
#